data_AF-A0A956TMA0-F1
#
_entry.id   AF-A0A956TMA0-F1
#
_cell.length_a   1.000
_cell.length_b   1.000
_cell.length_c   1.000
_cell.angle_alpha   90.00
_cell.angle_beta   90.00
_cell.angle_gamma   90.00
#
_symmetry.space_group_name_H-M   'P 1'
#
loop_
_entity.id
_entity.type
_entity.pdbx_description
1 polymer ?
#
loop_
_entity_poly.entity_id
_entity_poly.type
_entity_poly.pdbx_seq_one_letter_code
_entity_poly.pdbx_strand_id
1 'polypeptide(L)' 'MSEAKLRQAVEAKKVRCPKCKEPVTAYEKFVEACQSVWDGAGDSGLETDGSKATLICGNKSCTWKERTEFWESYIED' A
#
# COMPACT_ATOMS: atom_id res chain seq x y z
N MET A 1 5.60 7.83 -1.03
CA MET A 1 4.20 7.71 -1.52
C MET A 1 3.25 8.03 -0.37
N SER A 2 2.15 8.75 -0.60
CA SER A 2 1.32 9.27 0.52
C SER A 2 0.09 8.42 0.85
N GLU A 3 -0.26 8.33 2.13
CA GLU A 3 -1.45 7.63 2.65
C GLU A 3 -2.74 8.07 1.92
N ALA A 4 -2.84 9.36 1.61
CA ALA A 4 -3.98 9.96 0.94
C ALA A 4 -4.31 9.31 -0.41
N LYS A 5 -3.31 8.80 -1.14
CA LYS A 5 -3.51 8.14 -2.44
C LYS A 5 -4.09 6.74 -2.28
N LEU A 6 -3.57 5.97 -1.30
CA LEU A 6 -4.14 4.67 -0.94
C LEU A 6 -5.57 4.84 -0.44
N ARG A 7 -5.81 5.83 0.43
CA ARG A 7 -7.14 6.13 0.96
C ARG A 7 -8.14 6.43 -0.15
N GLN A 8 -7.78 7.34 -1.07
CA GLN A 8 -8.61 7.65 -2.24
C GLN A 8 -8.85 6.43 -3.12
N ALA A 9 -7.83 5.59 -3.36
CA ALA A 9 -7.99 4.40 -4.18
C ALA A 9 -8.92 3.35 -3.55
N VAL A 10 -8.88 3.21 -2.22
CA VAL A 10 -9.80 2.33 -1.46
C VAL A 10 -11.22 2.91 -1.45
N GLU A 11 -11.38 4.21 -1.18
CA GLU A 11 -12.69 4.90 -1.24
C GLU A 11 -13.31 4.85 -2.64
N ALA A 12 -12.48 5.01 -3.68
CA ALA A 12 -12.86 4.90 -5.08
C ALA A 12 -13.01 3.44 -5.55
N LYS A 13 -12.78 2.45 -4.69
CA LYS A 13 -12.87 1.01 -5.01
C LYS A 13 -12.00 0.58 -6.18
N LYS A 14 -10.89 1.29 -6.41
CA LYS A 14 -9.90 0.99 -7.45
C LYS A 14 -8.93 -0.11 -7.04
N VAL A 15 -8.70 -0.28 -5.74
CA VAL A 15 -7.83 -1.35 -5.22
C VAL A 15 -8.54 -2.70 -5.31
N ARG A 16 -7.99 -3.65 -6.05
CA ARG A 16 -8.59 -4.97 -6.30
C ARG A 16 -7.88 -6.07 -5.55
N CYS A 17 -8.68 -6.93 -4.91
CA CYS A 17 -8.17 -8.13 -4.28
C CYS A 17 -7.74 -9.14 -5.36
N PRO A 18 -6.49 -9.63 -5.36
CA PRO A 18 -6.04 -10.62 -6.35
C PRO A 18 -6.73 -11.99 -6.18
N LYS A 19 -7.30 -12.27 -5.01
CA LYS A 19 -7.98 -13.55 -4.72
C LYS A 19 -9.41 -13.58 -5.26
N CYS A 20 -10.20 -12.56 -4.98
CA CYS A 20 -11.63 -12.54 -5.33
C CYS A 20 -12.00 -11.50 -6.38
N LYS A 21 -11.04 -10.68 -6.85
CA LYS A 21 -11.23 -9.55 -7.79
C LYS A 21 -12.22 -8.49 -7.33
N GLU A 22 -12.65 -8.55 -6.07
CA GLU A 22 -13.51 -7.54 -5.47
C GLU A 22 -12.67 -6.38 -4.93
N PRO A 23 -13.27 -5.18 -4.82
CA PRO A 23 -12.56 -4.04 -4.28
C PRO A 23 -12.22 -4.24 -2.80
N VAL A 24 -10.99 -3.86 -2.45
CA VAL A 24 -10.53 -3.74 -1.07
C VAL A 24 -11.31 -2.61 -0.41
N THR A 25 -11.82 -2.87 0.79
CA THR A 25 -12.67 -1.91 1.53
C THR A 25 -11.94 -1.30 2.73
N ALA A 26 -10.83 -1.90 3.16
CA ALA A 26 -10.07 -1.42 4.29
C ALA A 26 -8.57 -1.61 4.07
N TYR A 27 -7.78 -0.73 4.68
CA TYR A 27 -6.34 -0.89 4.81
C TYR A 27 -5.92 -0.58 6.24
N GLU A 28 -4.84 -1.21 6.69
CA GLU A 28 -4.26 -1.01 8.02
C GLU A 28 -2.74 -0.84 7.92
N LYS A 29 -2.13 -0.34 9.00
CA LYS A 29 -0.67 -0.26 9.18
C LYS A 29 0.03 0.33 7.95
N PHE A 30 -0.50 1.44 7.44
CA PHE A 30 0.20 2.24 6.46
C PHE A 30 1.45 2.82 7.14
N VAL A 31 2.60 2.55 6.55
CA VAL A 31 3.89 3.07 6.98
C VAL A 31 4.53 3.68 5.76
N GLU A 32 4.66 5.00 5.76
CA GLU A 32 5.58 5.67 4.84
C GLU A 32 6.99 5.22 5.22
N ALA A 33 7.73 4.65 4.28
CA ALA A 33 9.16 4.44 4.49
C ALA A 33 9.83 5.82 4.42
N CYS A 34 9.65 6.61 5.49
CA CYS A 34 10.36 7.85 5.65
C CYS A 34 11.82 7.46 5.88
N GLN A 35 12.68 7.72 4.90
CA GLN A 35 14.11 7.63 5.11
C GLN A 35 14.45 8.62 6.22
N SER A 36 14.70 8.11 7.42
CA SER A 36 15.35 8.89 8.46
C SER A 36 16.70 9.30 7.90
N VAL A 37 16.81 10.60 7.58
CA VAL A 37 18.06 11.31 7.32
C VAL A 37 19.09 10.88 8.36
N TRP A 38 20.16 10.23 7.92
CA TRP A 38 21.40 10.15 8.67
C TRP A 38 22.46 10.91 7.87
N ASP A 39 22.72 12.13 8.32
CA ASP A 39 23.75 13.06 7.84
C ASP A 39 25.11 12.48 8.25
N GLY A 40 25.70 11.62 7.41
CA GLY A 40 26.93 10.92 7.78
C GLY A 40 27.50 10.05 6.66
N ALA A 41 28.17 10.71 5.70
CA ALA A 41 29.19 10.18 4.80
C ALA A 41 28.96 8.79 4.16
N GLY A 42 28.65 8.81 2.86
CA GLY A 42 28.98 7.72 1.95
C GLY A 42 27.78 7.09 1.26
N ASP A 43 27.50 7.60 0.07
CA ASP A 43 27.15 6.80 -1.11
C ASP A 43 26.28 5.55 -0.86
N SER A 44 24.97 5.72 -0.93
CA SER A 44 24.01 4.66 -1.27
C SER A 44 22.72 5.32 -1.74
N GLY A 45 22.74 5.81 -2.99
CA GLY A 45 21.58 6.29 -3.72
C GLY A 45 20.63 5.16 -4.07
N LEU A 46 19.95 4.63 -3.06
CA LEU A 46 18.74 3.85 -3.24
C LEU A 46 17.60 4.62 -2.57
N GLU A 47 17.12 5.62 -3.32
CA GLU A 47 15.87 6.33 -3.07
C GLU A 47 14.70 5.35 -3.25
N THR A 48 14.55 4.39 -2.36
CA THR A 48 13.31 3.61 -2.26
C THR A 48 12.36 4.40 -1.38
N ASP A 49 11.74 5.42 -1.96
CA ASP A 49 10.50 6.07 -1.46
C ASP A 49 9.35 5.04 -1.51
N GLY A 50 9.46 4.01 -0.68
CA GLY A 50 8.48 2.94 -0.56
C GLY A 50 7.38 3.33 0.43
N SER A 51 6.20 2.78 0.27
CA SER A 51 5.19 2.85 1.33
C SER A 51 4.57 1.49 1.50
N LYS A 52 4.52 1.01 2.74
CA LYS A 52 4.04 -0.32 3.06
C LYS A 52 2.67 -0.22 3.67
N ALA A 53 1.70 -0.88 3.06
CA ALA A 53 0.33 -0.91 3.54
C ALA A 53 -0.14 -2.35 3.73
N THR A 54 -1.04 -2.57 4.67
CA THR A 54 -1.74 -3.85 4.81
C THR A 54 -3.12 -3.72 4.17
N LEU A 55 -3.30 -4.29 2.98
CA LEU A 55 -4.57 -4.30 2.28
C LEU A 55 -5.46 -5.40 2.88
N ILE A 56 -6.74 -5.08 3.08
CA ILE A 56 -7.73 -5.99 3.68
C ILE A 56 -8.95 -6.06 2.78
N CYS A 57 -9.12 -7.21 2.14
CA CYS A 57 -10.37 -7.51 1.46
C CYS A 57 -11.49 -7.68 2.49
N GLY A 58 -12.49 -6.79 2.46
CA GLY A 58 -13.66 -6.89 3.35
C GLY A 58 -14.81 -7.71 2.78
N ASN A 59 -14.55 -8.55 1.80
CA ASN A 59 -15.55 -9.49 1.31
C ASN A 59 -15.73 -10.65 2.30
N LYS A 60 -16.97 -11.01 2.64
CA LYS A 60 -17.29 -12.11 3.58
C LYS A 60 -16.76 -13.46 3.10
N SER A 61 -16.62 -13.64 1.78
CA SER A 61 -16.07 -14.87 1.18
C SER A 61 -14.55 -14.82 0.98
N CYS A 62 -13.90 -13.66 1.19
CA CYS A 62 -12.48 -13.50 0.94
C CYS A 62 -11.78 -12.70 2.05
N THR A 63 -11.12 -13.43 2.94
CA THR A 63 -10.32 -12.91 4.08
C THR A 63 -8.89 -12.53 3.68
N TRP A 64 -8.66 -12.17 2.42
CA TRP A 64 -7.32 -11.82 1.95
C TRP A 64 -6.82 -10.57 2.67
N LYS A 65 -5.70 -10.74 3.37
CA LYS A 65 -4.99 -9.68 4.09
C LYS A 65 -3.51 -9.80 3.74
N GLU A 66 -2.98 -8.79 3.09
CA GLU A 66 -1.58 -8.81 2.65
C GLU A 66 -0.90 -7.49 2.99
N ARG A 67 0.30 -7.61 3.58
CA ARG A 67 1.17 -6.46 3.80
C ARG A 67 2.15 -6.36 2.65
N THR A 68 1.96 -5.34 1.82
CA THR A 68 2.73 -5.15 0.59
C THR A 68 3.21 -3.71 0.45
N GLU A 69 4.39 -3.56 -0.14
CA GLU A 69 4.98 -2.29 -0.54
C GLU A 69 4.50 -1.88 -1.94
N PHE A 70 3.94 -2.84 -2.68
CA PHE A 70 3.44 -2.67 -4.05
C PHE A 70 1.91 -2.56 -4.07
N TRP A 71 1.31 -1.93 -3.04
CA TRP A 71 -0.15 -1.81 -2.93
C TRP A 71 -0.76 -1.05 -4.13
N GLU A 72 0.03 -0.17 -4.72
CA GLU A 72 -0.28 0.56 -5.95
C GLU A 72 -0.50 -0.35 -7.17
N SER A 73 0.20 -1.48 -7.24
CA SER A 73 0.03 -2.45 -8.33
C SER A 73 -1.34 -3.12 -8.31
N TYR A 74 -2.09 -2.98 -7.22
CA TYR A 74 -3.45 -3.48 -7.08
C TYR A 74 -4.50 -2.42 -7.44
N ILE A 75 -4.11 -1.18 -7.74
CA ILE A 75 -5.02 -0.12 -8.18
C ILE A 75 -5.27 -0.31 -9.69
N GLU A 76 -6.50 -0.67 -10.06
CA GLU A 76 -6.96 -0.60 -11.46
C GLU A 76 -7.47 0.82 -11.77
N ASP A 77 -7.09 1.38 -12.93
CA ASP A 77 -7.49 2.74 -13.36
C ASP A 77 -8.96 2.86 -13.76
#